data_AF-A0A2E4MX16-F1
#
_entry.id   AF-A0A2E4MX16-F1
#
_cell.length_a   1.000
_cell.length_b   1.000
_cell.length_c   1.000
_cell.angle_alpha   90.00
_cell.angle_beta   90.00
_cell.angle_gamma   90.00
#
_symmetry.space_group_name_H-M   'P 1'
#
loop_
_entity.id
_entity.type
_entity.pdbx_description
1 polymer ?
#
loop_
_entity_poly.entity_id
_entity_poly.type
_entity_poly.pdbx_seq_one_letter_code
_entity_poly.pdbx_strand_id
1 'polypeptide(L)'
;MTAGWVDFSGGQRPVVMLTEGGQDGIHERRSARILLPPDKKAKVRVTGSRKSSRPAATSVDLDEVGRCVFEALRAWRVETARKEKVPPYVVGSDRTLREVAMLRPKQEEALVQVHGIGPAKLAKYGEAMLDVVEKASS
;
A
#
# COMPACT_ATOMS: atom_id res chain seq x y z
N MET A 1 -16.86 9.34 18.14
CA MET A 1 -17.32 10.00 19.38
C MET A 1 -16.39 11.17 19.62
N THR A 2 -16.88 12.40 19.54
CA THR A 2 -16.12 13.59 19.97
C THR A 2 -15.91 13.48 21.48
N ALA A 3 -14.73 13.88 21.98
CA ALA A 3 -14.37 13.74 23.39
C ALA A 3 -15.22 14.62 24.35
N GLY A 4 -16.26 15.30 23.85
CA GLY A 4 -17.07 16.30 24.56
C GLY A 4 -16.48 17.72 24.53
N TRP A 5 -15.55 17.99 23.60
CA TRP A 5 -14.75 19.22 23.57
C TRP A 5 -15.20 20.17 22.45
N VAL A 6 -15.84 19.61 21.44
CA VAL A 6 -16.26 20.27 20.21
C VAL A 6 -17.62 19.74 19.82
N ASP A 7 -18.46 20.64 19.32
CA ASP A 7 -19.78 20.35 18.77
C ASP A 7 -19.88 20.83 17.30
N PHE A 8 -20.92 20.38 16.59
CA PHE A 8 -21.13 20.71 15.18
C PHE A 8 -22.56 21.22 14.95
N SER A 9 -22.70 22.28 14.15
CA SER A 9 -24.04 22.72 13.73
C SER A 9 -24.68 21.73 12.75
N GLY A 10 -25.95 21.38 12.97
CA GLY A 10 -26.69 20.37 12.20
C GLY A 10 -27.22 20.83 10.84
N GLY A 11 -26.36 21.38 9.97
CA GLY A 11 -26.73 21.85 8.63
C GLY A 11 -25.92 21.21 7.49
N GLN A 12 -26.27 21.54 6.24
CA GLN A 12 -25.52 21.10 5.04
C GLN A 12 -24.06 21.60 4.99
N ARG A 13 -23.69 22.55 5.86
CA ARG A 13 -22.31 22.99 6.13
C ARG A 13 -22.09 23.09 7.63
N PRO A 14 -21.68 22.01 8.31
CA PRO A 14 -21.45 22.06 9.73
C PRO A 14 -20.23 22.95 10.03
N VAL A 15 -20.43 23.96 10.87
CA VAL A 15 -19.32 24.72 11.47
C VAL A 15 -18.98 24.13 12.81
N VAL A 16 -17.69 24.19 13.14
CA VAL A 16 -17.13 23.66 14.38
C VAL A 16 -17.32 24.69 15.49
N MET A 17 -17.97 24.29 16.59
CA MET A 17 -18.14 25.13 17.76
C MET A 17 -17.43 24.52 18.97
N LEU A 18 -16.84 25.37 19.81
CA LEU A 18 -16.23 24.95 21.07
C LEU A 18 -17.31 24.79 22.14
N THR A 19 -17.28 23.65 22.82
CA THR A 19 -18.09 23.44 24.04
C THR A 19 -17.40 24.08 25.25
N GLU A 20 -18.11 24.25 26.36
CA GLU A 20 -17.56 24.77 27.63
C GLU A 20 -16.33 23.95 28.09
N GLY A 21 -16.41 22.62 28.01
CA GLY A 21 -15.27 21.74 28.30
C GLY A 21 -14.08 21.90 27.34
N GLY A 22 -14.33 22.32 26.09
CA GLY A 22 -13.29 22.68 25.13
C GLY A 22 -12.64 24.03 25.42
N GLN A 23 -13.42 25.01 25.89
CA GLN A 23 -12.89 26.31 26.31
C GLN A 23 -11.99 26.20 27.55
N ASP A 24 -12.39 25.39 28.54
CA ASP A 24 -11.59 25.12 29.74
C ASP A 24 -10.24 24.45 29.42
N GLY A 25 -10.23 23.60 28.40
CA GLY A 25 -9.00 22.97 27.89
C GLY A 25 -8.05 23.97 27.22
N ILE A 26 -8.58 24.96 26.49
CA ILE A 26 -7.79 26.01 25.83
C ILE A 26 -7.18 26.97 26.86
N HIS A 27 -7.93 27.30 27.91
CA HIS A 27 -7.49 28.24 28.94
C HIS A 27 -6.71 27.58 30.10
N GLU A 28 -6.13 26.39 29.88
CA GLU A 28 -5.35 25.60 30.85
C GLU A 28 -6.04 25.29 32.18
N ARG A 29 -7.37 25.48 32.27
CA ARG A 29 -8.16 25.20 33.48
C ARG A 29 -8.39 23.71 33.67
N ARG A 30 -8.27 22.90 32.61
CA ARG A 30 -8.41 21.44 32.65
C ARG A 30 -7.49 20.74 31.65
N SER A 31 -6.73 19.75 32.10
CA SER A 31 -5.79 19.01 31.24
C SER A 31 -6.51 18.16 30.20
N ALA A 32 -6.18 18.37 28.92
CA ALA A 32 -6.63 17.54 27.81
C ALA A 32 -5.85 16.23 27.72
N ARG A 33 -6.52 15.09 27.86
CA ARG A 33 -5.94 13.79 27.52
C ARG A 33 -6.50 13.32 26.18
N ILE A 34 -5.63 13.28 25.17
CA ILE A 34 -5.96 12.76 23.84
C ILE A 34 -5.31 11.38 23.71
N LEU A 35 -6.12 10.37 23.42
CA LEU A 35 -5.61 9.09 22.92
C LEU A 35 -5.25 9.27 21.45
N LEU A 36 -3.95 9.27 21.16
CA LEU A 36 -3.48 9.27 19.80
C LEU A 36 -3.75 7.89 19.15
N PRO A 37 -4.19 7.85 17.88
CA PRO A 37 -4.25 6.60 17.15
C PRO A 37 -2.86 5.93 17.13
N PRO A 38 -2.78 4.60 17.24
CA PRO A 38 -1.49 3.93 17.21
C PRO A 38 -0.77 4.22 15.89
N ASP A 39 0.47 4.72 15.98
CA ASP A 39 1.32 4.98 14.83
C ASP A 39 1.59 3.68 14.05
N LYS A 40 1.19 3.63 12.78
CA LYS A 40 1.47 2.49 11.87
C LYS A 40 2.98 2.35 11.52
N LYS A 41 3.88 3.01 12.23
CA LYS A 41 5.33 2.96 12.00
C LYS A 41 6.15 2.74 13.27
N ALA A 42 5.71 1.87 14.18
CA ALA A 42 6.62 1.24 15.12
C ALA A 42 7.18 -0.07 14.53
N LYS A 43 8.17 0.03 13.62
CA LYS A 43 9.04 -1.10 13.27
C LYS A 43 10.33 -0.97 14.08
N VAL A 44 10.30 -1.48 15.31
CA VAL A 44 11.53 -1.77 16.06
C VAL A 44 12.05 -3.13 15.62
N ARG A 45 13.29 -3.13 15.12
CA ARG A 45 14.06 -4.34 14.79
C ARG A 45 14.32 -5.13 16.07
N VAL A 46 14.03 -6.44 16.06
CA VAL A 46 14.78 -7.42 16.84
C VAL A 46 15.04 -8.66 15.97
N THR A 47 16.27 -9.14 16.13
CA THR A 47 16.98 -10.25 15.52
C THR A 47 16.25 -11.59 15.59
N GLY A 48 16.34 -12.38 14.52
CA GLY A 48 15.96 -13.78 14.55
C GLY A 48 15.72 -14.36 13.17
N SER A 49 16.70 -15.07 12.63
CA SER A 49 16.52 -15.96 11.48
C SER A 49 15.43 -16.98 11.80
N ARG A 50 14.34 -16.97 11.04
CA ARG A 50 13.62 -18.19 10.66
C ARG A 50 12.77 -17.96 9.42
N LYS A 51 13.13 -18.72 8.40
CA LYS A 51 12.33 -19.09 7.23
C LYS A 51 10.86 -19.23 7.64
N SER A 52 10.01 -18.39 7.09
CA SER A 52 8.58 -18.61 7.02
C SER A 52 8.13 -18.11 5.66
N SER A 53 8.29 -18.99 4.68
CA SER A 53 7.25 -19.18 3.67
C SER A 53 5.89 -19.02 4.33
N ARG A 54 5.24 -17.88 4.10
CA ARG A 54 3.84 -17.71 4.42
C ARG A 54 3.07 -17.93 3.12
N PRO A 55 2.52 -19.12 2.87
CA PRO A 55 1.49 -19.28 1.87
C PRO A 55 0.18 -18.82 2.51
N ALA A 56 -0.44 -17.76 2.00
CA ALA A 56 -1.85 -17.40 2.19
C ALA A 56 -2.07 -15.97 1.66
N ALA A 57 -3.10 -15.65 0.90
CA ALA A 57 -4.16 -16.45 0.30
C ALA A 57 -4.85 -15.51 -0.69
N THR A 58 -4.67 -15.79 -1.97
CA THR A 58 -5.68 -15.61 -3.03
C THR A 58 -5.10 -16.33 -4.23
N SER A 59 -5.15 -17.66 -4.19
CA SER A 59 -5.00 -18.47 -5.40
C SER A 59 -6.23 -18.21 -6.26
N VAL A 60 -6.22 -17.08 -6.96
CA VAL A 60 -6.74 -17.12 -8.32
C VAL A 60 -5.85 -18.13 -9.02
N ASP A 61 -6.45 -19.12 -9.68
CA ASP A 61 -5.72 -20.22 -10.32
C ASP A 61 -4.85 -19.64 -11.45
N LEU A 62 -3.66 -19.16 -11.09
CA LEU A 62 -2.62 -18.87 -12.04
C LEU A 62 -2.19 -20.22 -12.62
N ASP A 63 -2.23 -20.31 -13.94
CA ASP A 63 -1.62 -21.38 -14.71
C ASP A 63 -0.13 -21.51 -14.38
N GLU A 64 0.49 -22.63 -14.74
CA GLU A 64 1.91 -22.86 -14.45
C GLU A 64 2.80 -21.72 -14.98
N VAL A 65 2.45 -21.18 -16.15
CA VAL A 65 3.10 -20.01 -16.75
C VAL A 65 2.86 -18.74 -15.92
N GLY A 66 1.62 -18.46 -15.51
CA GLY A 66 1.30 -17.32 -14.65
C GLY A 66 2.01 -17.37 -13.29
N ARG A 67 2.22 -18.58 -12.73
CA ARG A 67 3.02 -18.76 -11.50
C ARG A 67 4.50 -18.40 -11.74
N CYS A 68 5.08 -18.84 -12.85
CA CYS A 68 6.45 -18.51 -13.25
C CYS A 68 6.62 -16.97 -13.39
N VAL A 69 5.71 -16.33 -14.12
CA VAL A 69 5.70 -14.86 -14.31
C VAL A 69 5.57 -14.14 -12.97
N PHE A 70 4.69 -14.60 -12.09
CA PHE A 70 4.51 -14.00 -10.76
C PHE A 70 5.78 -14.08 -9.90
N GLU A 71 6.49 -15.21 -9.92
CA GLU A 71 7.75 -15.37 -9.19
C GLU A 71 8.86 -14.48 -9.77
N ALA A 72 8.97 -14.39 -11.09
CA ALA A 72 9.91 -13.51 -11.78
C ALA A 72 9.67 -12.03 -11.43
N LEU A 73 8.40 -11.59 -11.48
CA LEU A 73 7.99 -10.24 -11.08
C LEU A 73 8.28 -9.96 -9.60
N ARG A 74 8.12 -10.97 -8.73
CA ARG A 74 8.44 -10.84 -7.31
C ARG A 74 9.93 -10.65 -7.07
N ALA A 75 10.78 -11.38 -7.80
CA ALA A 75 12.23 -11.23 -7.74
C ALA A 75 12.65 -9.84 -8.22
N TRP A 76 12.18 -9.44 -9.41
CA TRP A 76 12.41 -8.11 -9.98
C TRP A 76 12.00 -6.99 -9.02
N ARG A 77 10.82 -7.10 -8.39
CA ARG A 77 10.36 -6.09 -7.42
C ARG A 77 11.33 -5.91 -6.27
N VAL A 78 11.89 -7.00 -5.73
CA VAL A 78 12.84 -6.94 -4.62
C VAL A 78 14.12 -6.26 -5.05
N GLU A 79 14.61 -6.54 -6.25
CA GLU A 79 15.81 -5.89 -6.80
C GLU A 79 15.60 -4.40 -7.04
N THR A 80 14.49 -4.02 -7.70
CA THR A 80 14.14 -2.62 -7.94
C THR A 80 13.97 -1.85 -6.64
N ALA A 81 13.28 -2.44 -5.67
CA ALA A 81 13.10 -1.85 -4.34
C ALA A 81 14.44 -1.64 -3.61
N ARG A 82 15.39 -2.58 -3.75
CA ARG A 82 16.74 -2.44 -3.20
C ARG A 82 17.52 -1.32 -3.88
N LYS A 83 17.46 -1.23 -5.21
CA LYS A 83 18.13 -0.18 -6.00
C LYS A 83 17.65 1.21 -5.60
N GLU A 84 16.33 1.37 -5.43
CA GLU A 84 15.72 2.65 -5.05
C GLU A 84 15.67 2.90 -3.54
N LYS A 85 16.14 1.95 -2.72
CA LYS A 85 16.07 2.01 -1.24
C LYS A 85 14.64 2.24 -0.72
N VAL A 86 13.63 1.78 -1.45
CA VAL A 86 12.22 1.85 -1.06
C VAL A 86 11.72 0.46 -0.65
N PRO A 87 10.67 0.37 0.18
CA PRO A 87 10.04 -0.92 0.45
C PRO A 87 9.40 -1.55 -0.81
N PRO A 88 9.44 -2.89 -0.98
CA PRO A 88 8.90 -3.56 -2.17
C PRO A 88 7.44 -3.24 -2.50
N TYR A 89 6.61 -3.07 -1.48
CA TYR A 89 5.19 -2.73 -1.67
C TYR A 89 4.96 -1.36 -2.34
N VAL A 90 5.98 -0.47 -2.33
CA VAL A 90 5.91 0.85 -2.99
C VAL A 90 6.04 0.69 -4.51
N VAL A 91 6.95 -0.19 -4.95
CA VAL A 91 7.14 -0.53 -6.37
C VAL A 91 5.87 -1.16 -6.92
N GLY A 92 5.34 -2.18 -6.24
CA GLY A 92 4.09 -2.82 -6.65
C GLY A 92 3.48 -3.64 -5.53
N SER A 93 2.15 -3.60 -5.43
CA SER A 93 1.41 -4.46 -4.50
C SER A 93 1.35 -5.90 -5.03
N ASP A 94 1.21 -6.87 -4.13
CA ASP A 94 1.06 -8.28 -4.55
C ASP A 94 -0.19 -8.49 -5.43
N ARG A 95 -1.24 -7.67 -5.25
CA ARG A 95 -2.43 -7.67 -6.10
C ARG A 95 -2.06 -7.26 -7.53
N THR A 96 -1.32 -6.18 -7.68
CA THR A 96 -0.86 -5.67 -8.97
C THR A 96 0.01 -6.70 -9.70
N LEU A 97 0.98 -7.33 -9.02
CA LEU A 97 1.83 -8.35 -9.65
C LEU A 97 1.03 -9.58 -10.08
N ARG A 98 0.03 -10.00 -9.29
CA ARG A 98 -0.84 -11.12 -9.65
C ARG A 98 -1.67 -10.80 -10.89
N GLU A 99 -2.20 -9.59 -10.97
CA GLU A 99 -3.02 -9.15 -12.10
C GLU A 99 -2.18 -9.04 -13.38
N VAL A 100 -0.93 -8.56 -13.29
CA VAL A 100 0.04 -8.62 -14.40
C VAL A 100 0.32 -10.06 -14.81
N ALA A 101 0.52 -10.97 -13.86
CA ALA A 101 0.77 -12.38 -14.14
C ALA A 101 -0.43 -13.07 -14.80
N MET A 102 -1.67 -12.66 -14.52
CA MET A 102 -2.87 -13.17 -15.19
C MET A 102 -3.01 -12.60 -16.60
N LEU A 103 -2.87 -11.27 -16.74
CA LEU A 103 -3.11 -10.57 -18.00
C LEU A 103 -1.96 -10.74 -19.01
N ARG A 104 -0.74 -11.03 -18.53
CA ARG A 104 0.49 -11.14 -19.33
C ARG A 104 0.58 -10.03 -20.40
N PRO A 105 0.58 -8.76 -19.96
CA PRO A 105 0.59 -7.64 -20.87
C PRO A 105 1.84 -7.70 -21.75
N LYS A 106 1.65 -7.56 -23.07
CA LYS A 106 2.75 -7.46 -24.04
C LYS A 106 3.09 -6.01 -24.41
N GLN A 107 2.27 -5.05 -23.96
CA GLN A 107 2.40 -3.64 -24.27
C GLN A 107 2.01 -2.76 -23.07
N GLU A 108 2.45 -1.51 -23.10
CA GLU A 108 2.23 -0.56 -22.02
C GLU A 108 0.75 -0.22 -21.83
N GLU A 109 -0.07 -0.20 -22.88
CA GLU A 109 -1.52 0.07 -22.74
C GLU A 109 -2.21 -1.01 -21.89
N ALA A 110 -1.75 -2.26 -22.00
CA ALA A 110 -2.27 -3.36 -21.19
C ALA A 110 -1.83 -3.27 -19.72
N LEU A 111 -0.67 -2.66 -19.43
CA LEU A 111 -0.24 -2.37 -18.06
C LEU A 111 -1.07 -1.26 -17.40
N VAL A 112 -1.56 -0.28 -18.17
CA VAL A 112 -2.45 0.79 -17.65
C VAL A 112 -3.76 0.23 -17.11
N GLN A 113 -4.25 -0.87 -17.70
CA GLN A 113 -5.48 -1.53 -17.27
C GLN A 113 -5.34 -2.23 -15.90
N VAL A 114 -4.11 -2.47 -15.44
CA VAL A 114 -3.84 -3.18 -14.20
C VAL A 114 -4.11 -2.29 -12.99
N HIS A 115 -4.89 -2.80 -12.04
CA HIS A 115 -5.18 -2.07 -10.82
C HIS A 115 -3.93 -1.77 -9.97
N GLY A 116 -3.65 -0.48 -9.77
CA GLY A 116 -2.55 0.02 -8.95
C GLY A 116 -1.27 0.40 -9.72
N ILE A 117 -1.29 0.30 -11.05
CA ILE A 117 -0.29 0.91 -11.94
C ILE A 117 -0.81 2.29 -12.37
N GLY A 118 -0.29 3.34 -11.74
CA GLY A 118 -0.53 4.72 -12.18
C GLY A 118 0.48 5.16 -13.24
N PRO A 119 0.26 6.31 -13.90
CA PRO A 119 1.12 6.82 -14.98
C PRO A 119 2.58 7.01 -14.53
N ALA A 120 2.79 7.44 -13.28
CA ALA A 120 4.14 7.61 -12.73
C ALA A 120 4.90 6.28 -12.53
N LYS A 121 4.20 5.18 -12.25
CA LYS A 121 4.82 3.85 -12.13
C LYS A 121 5.04 3.21 -13.49
N LEU A 122 4.08 3.40 -14.41
CA LEU A 122 4.21 2.93 -15.78
C LEU A 122 5.43 3.56 -16.46
N ALA A 123 5.57 4.88 -16.38
CA ALA A 123 6.71 5.57 -17.00
C ALA A 123 8.08 5.15 -16.42
N LYS A 124 8.13 4.68 -15.18
CA LYS A 124 9.38 4.28 -14.51
C LYS A 124 9.69 2.80 -14.63
N TYR A 125 8.67 1.96 -14.62
CA TYR A 125 8.81 0.51 -14.45
C TYR A 125 8.11 -0.29 -15.54
N GLY A 126 7.35 0.35 -16.43
CA GLY A 126 6.54 -0.32 -17.46
C GLY A 126 7.40 -1.22 -18.35
N GLU A 127 8.42 -0.64 -18.98
CA GLU A 127 9.38 -1.36 -19.82
C GLU A 127 10.03 -2.54 -19.09
N ALA A 128 10.51 -2.31 -17.86
CA ALA A 128 11.14 -3.36 -17.06
C ALA A 128 10.17 -4.47 -16.63
N MET A 129 8.89 -4.16 -16.40
CA MET A 129 7.87 -5.17 -16.10
C MET A 129 7.53 -5.99 -17.36
N LEU A 130 7.44 -5.36 -18.53
CA LEU A 130 7.20 -6.05 -19.80
C LEU A 130 8.33 -7.03 -20.12
N ASP A 131 9.58 -6.61 -19.98
CA ASP A 131 10.77 -7.46 -20.19
C ASP A 131 10.77 -8.68 -19.26
N VAL A 132 10.37 -8.51 -17.99
CA VAL A 132 10.25 -9.62 -17.04
C VAL A 132 9.12 -10.58 -17.41
N VAL A 133 7.97 -10.06 -17.85
CA VAL A 133 6.84 -10.88 -18.30
C VAL A 133 7.21 -11.67 -19.54
N GLU A 134 7.87 -11.04 -20.52
CA GLU A 134 8.32 -11.69 -21.75
C GLU A 134 9.29 -12.83 -21.44
N LYS A 135 10.33 -12.57 -20.64
CA LYS A 135 11.33 -13.57 -20.24
C LYS A 135 10.75 -14.75 -19.47
N ALA A 136 9.74 -14.53 -18.63
CA ALA A 136 9.13 -15.59 -17.83
C ALA A 136 8.03 -16.35 -18.58
N SER A 137 7.59 -15.83 -19.73
CA SER A 137 6.58 -16.47 -20.60
C SER A 137 7.18 -17.30 -21.74
N SER A 138 8.49 -17.21 -21.96
CA SER A 138 9.26 -17.99 -22.95
C SER A 138 9.80 -19.29 -22.36
#